data_AF-A0A7C2LHN1-F1
#
_entry.id   AF-A0A7C2LHN1-F1
#
_cell.length_a   1.000
_cell.length_b   1.000
_cell.length_c   1.000
_cell.angle_alpha   90.00
_cell.angle_beta   90.00
_cell.angle_gamma   90.00
#
_symmetry.space_group_name_H-M   'P 1'
#
loop_
_entity.id
_entity.type
_entity.pdbx_description
1 polymer ?
#
loop_
_entity_poly.entity_id
_entity_poly.type
_entity_poly.pdbx_seq_one_letter_code
_entity_poly.pdbx_strand_id
1 'polypeptide(L)'
;MKRTLLAAWLVITFVSCTSVQTNRTETRLWSLADRKQTAEILGTRDGYIERLSPFDRQLILGTEEDRPVDELLAHFREQAKDWPENDLPRMRRLAEEAFKKMSAYPLNLPDGVLIALTVGEDFGEAAYTRANLIVLPETLIRGPDAALDRLLIHETFHILTRYNPALRERLFRIIGFYPCQEPGLPPGLDALRLTNPDDYDNDYCIELAYRDDPGQFIPLVYAKRPYDPARGTGVFDYLVFGLLMVTIRDGQTTPIYDGREPVIVPPNELPGYYKKIGFNTDYIISPEEIMAENFVLLINNEPVRTPRIIMEMKNVLLDEYTAGR
;
A
#
# COMPACT_ATOMS: atom_id res chain seq x y z
N MET A 1 76.20 -25.30 -39.08
CA MET A 1 74.72 -25.41 -39.13
C MET A 1 74.21 -25.48 -37.70
N LYS A 2 73.49 -24.43 -37.29
CA LYS A 2 72.95 -24.21 -35.94
C LYS A 2 71.64 -24.97 -35.80
N ARG A 3 71.39 -25.62 -34.65
CA ARG A 3 70.04 -25.97 -34.20
C ARG A 3 69.81 -25.27 -32.87
N THR A 4 69.08 -24.17 -32.96
CA THR A 4 68.55 -23.33 -31.88
C THR A 4 67.41 -24.07 -31.18
N LEU A 5 67.53 -24.25 -29.87
CA LEU A 5 66.43 -24.64 -28.99
C LEU A 5 65.68 -23.36 -28.59
N LEU A 6 64.43 -23.20 -29.04
CA LEU A 6 63.51 -22.19 -28.54
C LEU A 6 63.01 -22.61 -27.16
N ALA A 7 63.29 -21.79 -26.15
CA ALA A 7 62.63 -21.86 -24.85
C ALA A 7 61.27 -21.13 -24.97
N ALA A 8 60.17 -21.87 -24.85
CA ALA A 8 58.84 -21.29 -24.75
C ALA A 8 58.60 -20.82 -23.31
N TRP A 9 58.53 -19.50 -23.11
CA TRP A 9 58.08 -18.90 -21.85
C TRP A 9 56.56 -18.97 -21.78
N LEU A 10 56.04 -19.80 -20.88
CA LEU A 10 54.63 -19.83 -20.54
C LEU A 10 54.35 -18.69 -19.55
N VAL A 11 53.81 -17.57 -20.04
CA VAL A 11 53.31 -16.49 -19.19
C VAL A 11 51.95 -16.91 -18.64
N ILE A 12 51.91 -17.34 -17.38
CA ILE A 12 50.66 -17.53 -16.65
C ILE A 12 50.23 -16.16 -16.14
N THR A 13 49.33 -15.51 -16.88
CA THR A 13 48.61 -14.34 -16.40
C THR A 13 47.60 -14.78 -15.35
N PHE A 14 47.90 -14.55 -14.07
CA PHE A 14 46.89 -14.54 -13.02
C PHE A 14 45.90 -13.41 -13.32
N VAL A 15 44.74 -13.76 -13.88
CA VAL A 15 43.58 -12.87 -13.87
C VAL A 15 43.08 -12.87 -12.44
N SER A 16 43.53 -11.88 -11.66
CA SER A 16 42.91 -11.53 -10.40
C SER A 16 41.47 -11.14 -10.70
N CYS A 17 40.55 -12.07 -10.49
CA CYS A 17 39.13 -11.80 -10.47
C CYS A 17 38.88 -10.97 -9.22
N THR A 18 39.08 -9.66 -9.32
CA THR A 18 38.50 -8.73 -8.35
C THR A 18 37.00 -8.86 -8.54
N SER A 19 36.36 -9.59 -7.63
CA SER A 19 34.92 -9.46 -7.43
C SER A 19 34.64 -7.98 -7.33
N VAL A 20 33.94 -7.43 -8.32
CA VAL A 20 33.31 -6.13 -8.18
C VAL A 20 32.35 -6.33 -7.02
N GLN A 21 32.77 -5.92 -5.83
CA GLN A 21 31.82 -5.55 -4.79
C GLN A 21 30.98 -4.46 -5.45
N THR A 22 29.77 -4.83 -5.85
CA THR A 22 28.75 -3.86 -6.16
C THR A 22 28.53 -3.09 -4.87
N ASN A 23 29.24 -1.98 -4.73
CA ASN A 23 28.79 -0.91 -3.87
C ASN A 23 27.34 -0.65 -4.29
N ARG A 24 26.38 -1.03 -3.44
CA ARG A 24 25.03 -0.45 -3.46
C ARG A 24 25.20 1.02 -3.04
N THR A 25 25.75 1.82 -3.95
CA THR A 25 25.90 3.25 -3.79
C THR A 25 24.62 3.91 -4.28
N GLU A 26 23.93 4.54 -3.33
CA GLU A 26 22.86 5.53 -3.49
C GLU A 26 21.55 5.00 -4.10
N THR A 27 20.66 4.52 -3.23
CA THR A 27 19.22 4.44 -3.53
C THR A 27 18.81 5.83 -4.04
N ARG A 28 18.42 5.90 -5.31
CA ARG A 28 18.04 7.15 -5.96
C ARG A 28 16.87 7.78 -5.22
N LEU A 29 17.01 9.07 -4.94
CA LEU A 29 15.99 9.99 -4.42
C LEU A 29 14.61 9.70 -5.02
N TRP A 30 13.56 9.92 -4.24
CA TRP A 30 12.22 10.07 -4.81
C TRP A 30 12.23 11.13 -5.89
N SER A 31 11.66 10.80 -7.04
CA SER A 31 11.61 11.70 -8.18
C SER A 31 10.18 12.12 -8.50
N LEU A 32 10.01 13.37 -8.90
CA LEU A 32 8.72 13.89 -9.34
C LEU A 32 8.47 13.42 -10.78
N ALA A 33 7.40 12.66 -11.00
CA ALA A 33 6.99 12.20 -12.32
C ALA A 33 6.35 13.35 -13.12
N ASP A 34 6.59 13.39 -14.44
CA ASP A 34 5.88 14.28 -15.34
C ASP A 34 4.49 13.71 -15.72
N ARG A 35 3.68 14.52 -16.42
CA ARG A 35 2.34 14.10 -16.86
C ARG A 35 2.36 12.82 -17.70
N LYS A 36 3.33 12.69 -18.60
CA LYS A 36 3.39 11.56 -19.54
C LYS A 36 3.71 10.27 -18.79
N GLN A 37 4.72 10.30 -17.93
CA GLN A 37 5.12 9.16 -17.10
C GLN A 37 3.98 8.75 -16.15
N THR A 38 3.32 9.73 -15.53
CA THR A 38 2.15 9.50 -14.67
C THR A 38 1.02 8.80 -15.43
N ALA A 39 0.64 9.33 -16.60
CA ALA A 39 -0.42 8.74 -17.43
C ALA A 39 -0.08 7.32 -17.89
N GLU A 40 1.18 7.05 -18.25
CA GLU A 40 1.63 5.72 -18.65
C GLU A 40 1.47 4.69 -17.52
N ILE A 41 1.88 5.06 -16.30
CA ILE A 41 1.76 4.19 -15.13
C ILE A 41 0.28 3.99 -14.75
N LEU A 42 -0.48 5.07 -14.57
CA LEU A 42 -1.88 4.98 -14.12
C LEU A 42 -2.80 4.33 -15.15
N GLY A 43 -2.46 4.46 -16.43
CA GLY A 43 -3.16 3.78 -17.54
C GLY A 43 -2.84 2.29 -17.68
N THR A 44 -1.99 1.72 -16.83
CA THR A 44 -1.66 0.29 -16.86
C THR A 44 -2.77 -0.53 -16.20
N ARG A 45 -3.12 -1.65 -16.84
CA ARG A 45 -3.97 -2.68 -16.23
C ARG A 45 -3.12 -3.53 -15.29
N ASP A 46 -3.35 -3.38 -13.99
CA ASP A 46 -2.65 -4.09 -12.92
C ASP A 46 -3.62 -4.78 -11.96
N GLY A 47 -3.10 -5.35 -10.87
CA GLY A 47 -3.89 -6.07 -9.87
C GLY A 47 -5.03 -5.24 -9.26
N TYR A 48 -4.81 -3.94 -9.05
CA TYR A 48 -5.87 -3.04 -8.56
C TYR A 48 -7.01 -2.94 -9.58
N ILE A 49 -6.70 -2.68 -10.85
CA ILE A 49 -7.70 -2.59 -11.92
C ILE A 49 -8.46 -3.90 -12.10
N GLU A 50 -7.79 -5.04 -11.94
CA GLU A 50 -8.40 -6.37 -12.01
C GLU A 50 -9.33 -6.69 -10.84
N ARG A 51 -9.13 -6.03 -9.69
CA ARG A 51 -9.92 -6.21 -8.46
C ARG A 51 -11.07 -5.23 -8.32
N LEU A 52 -11.21 -4.23 -9.19
CA LEU A 52 -12.30 -3.26 -9.05
C LEU A 52 -13.68 -3.88 -9.21
N SER A 53 -14.57 -3.56 -8.27
CA SER A 53 -15.99 -3.89 -8.38
C SER A 53 -16.69 -2.98 -9.42
N PRO A 54 -17.91 -3.33 -9.85
CA PRO A 54 -18.77 -2.41 -10.59
C PRO A 54 -18.96 -1.07 -9.86
N PHE A 55 -19.14 -1.10 -8.53
CA PHE A 55 -19.30 0.11 -7.73
C PHE A 55 -18.05 1.00 -7.77
N ASP A 56 -16.85 0.42 -7.65
CA ASP A 56 -15.60 1.18 -7.75
C ASP A 56 -15.53 1.93 -9.09
N ARG A 57 -15.85 1.26 -10.20
CA ARG A 57 -15.84 1.89 -11.54
C ARG A 57 -16.87 3.00 -11.66
N GLN A 58 -18.09 2.78 -11.17
CA GLN A 58 -19.14 3.80 -11.15
C GLN A 58 -18.71 5.04 -10.37
N LEU A 59 -18.11 4.83 -9.20
CA LEU A 59 -17.63 5.90 -8.33
C LEU A 59 -16.50 6.69 -8.98
N ILE A 60 -15.46 6.02 -9.50
CA ILE A 60 -14.30 6.67 -10.13
C ILE A 60 -14.72 7.44 -11.38
N LEU A 61 -15.60 6.88 -12.21
CA LEU A 61 -16.06 7.51 -13.45
C LEU A 61 -17.22 8.49 -13.25
N GLY A 62 -17.73 8.59 -12.03
CA GLY A 62 -18.84 9.48 -11.71
C GLY A 62 -20.17 9.13 -12.41
N THR A 63 -20.39 7.86 -12.78
CA THR A 63 -21.54 7.43 -13.60
C THR A 63 -22.24 6.20 -13.02
N GLU A 64 -23.57 6.11 -13.18
CA GLU A 64 -24.35 4.93 -12.76
C GLU A 64 -24.14 3.70 -13.67
N GLU A 65 -23.61 3.91 -14.87
CA GLU A 65 -23.36 2.84 -15.83
C GLU A 65 -22.06 2.10 -15.48
N ASP A 66 -22.10 0.77 -15.52
CA ASP A 66 -20.87 -0.02 -15.47
C ASP A 66 -20.14 0.10 -16.82
N ARG A 67 -19.07 0.89 -16.85
CA ARG A 67 -18.30 1.19 -18.07
C ARG A 67 -17.17 0.18 -18.29
N PRO A 68 -16.75 -0.03 -19.55
CA PRO A 68 -15.58 -0.86 -19.87
C PRO A 68 -14.30 -0.38 -19.17
N VAL A 69 -13.42 -1.32 -18.84
CA VAL A 69 -12.11 -1.03 -18.21
C VAL A 69 -11.26 -0.06 -19.03
N ASP A 70 -11.38 -0.06 -20.36
CA ASP A 70 -10.62 0.86 -21.22
C ASP A 70 -11.00 2.32 -20.99
N GLU A 71 -12.28 2.62 -20.70
CA GLU A 71 -12.74 3.97 -20.35
C GLU A 71 -12.20 4.39 -18.98
N LEU A 72 -12.17 3.48 -18.01
CA LEU A 72 -11.54 3.70 -16.71
C LEU A 72 -10.05 4.03 -16.84
N LEU A 73 -9.31 3.26 -17.64
CA LEU A 73 -7.89 3.51 -17.86
C LEU A 73 -7.67 4.82 -18.64
N ALA A 74 -8.60 5.23 -19.50
CA ALA A 74 -8.55 6.53 -20.16
C ALA A 74 -8.74 7.66 -19.13
N HIS A 75 -9.72 7.54 -18.23
CA HIS A 75 -9.94 8.48 -17.12
C HIS A 75 -8.66 8.64 -16.28
N PHE A 76 -8.07 7.56 -15.79
CA PHE A 76 -6.80 7.61 -15.02
C PHE A 76 -5.67 8.35 -15.76
N ARG A 77 -5.57 8.19 -17.10
CA ARG A 77 -4.57 8.91 -17.90
C ARG A 77 -4.84 10.42 -17.95
N GLU A 78 -6.10 10.80 -18.06
CA GLU A 78 -6.52 12.20 -18.15
C GLU A 78 -6.29 12.96 -16.84
N GLN A 79 -6.31 12.26 -15.71
CA GLN A 79 -6.07 12.83 -14.38
C GLN A 79 -4.62 13.26 -14.16
N ALA A 80 -3.65 12.77 -14.93
CA ALA A 80 -2.24 13.10 -14.81
C ALA A 80 -1.95 14.59 -15.11
N LYS A 81 -1.16 15.24 -14.24
CA LYS A 81 -0.74 16.64 -14.37
C LYS A 81 0.79 16.78 -14.37
N ASP A 82 1.26 17.84 -15.02
CA ASP A 82 2.62 18.32 -14.81
C ASP A 82 2.68 19.13 -13.50
N TRP A 83 3.80 19.04 -12.80
CA TRP A 83 4.06 19.85 -11.61
C TRP A 83 4.17 21.33 -11.97
N PRO A 84 3.42 22.23 -11.28
CA PRO A 84 3.64 23.66 -11.44
C PRO A 84 5.06 24.06 -11.03
N GLU A 85 5.71 24.94 -11.80
CA GLU A 85 7.11 25.33 -11.56
C GLU A 85 7.35 25.87 -10.14
N ASN A 86 6.37 26.59 -9.59
CA ASN A 86 6.42 27.15 -8.24
C ASN A 86 6.36 26.10 -7.13
N ASP A 87 5.79 24.92 -7.40
CA ASP A 87 5.63 23.85 -6.40
C ASP A 87 6.84 22.90 -6.38
N LEU A 88 7.60 22.82 -7.47
CA LEU A 88 8.76 21.92 -7.60
C LEU A 88 9.78 22.06 -6.46
N PRO A 89 10.26 23.26 -6.07
CA PRO A 89 11.27 23.37 -5.01
C PRO A 89 10.74 22.89 -3.65
N ARG A 90 9.47 23.16 -3.35
CA ARG A 90 8.83 22.74 -2.10
C ARG A 90 8.68 21.22 -2.06
N MET A 91 8.18 20.63 -3.13
CA MET A 91 7.95 19.17 -3.17
C MET A 91 9.25 18.38 -3.15
N ARG A 92 10.30 18.84 -3.84
CA ARG A 92 11.63 18.22 -3.77
C ARG A 92 12.21 18.26 -2.35
N ARG A 93 12.12 19.42 -1.68
CA ARG A 93 12.57 19.56 -0.29
C ARG A 93 11.83 18.59 0.63
N LEU A 94 10.50 18.56 0.57
CA LEU A 94 9.69 17.69 1.43
C LEU A 94 9.97 16.21 1.18
N ALA A 95 10.12 15.82 -0.09
CA ALA A 95 10.51 14.46 -0.47
C ALA A 95 11.89 14.08 0.10
N GLU A 96 12.88 14.96 -0.02
CA GLU A 96 14.22 14.77 0.54
C GLU A 96 14.19 14.66 2.08
N GLU A 97 13.42 15.50 2.75
CA GLU A 97 13.29 15.51 4.21
C GLU A 97 12.63 14.22 4.72
N ALA A 98 11.52 13.80 4.10
CA ALA A 98 10.83 12.55 4.44
C ALA A 98 11.72 11.33 4.18
N PHE A 99 12.37 11.25 3.03
CA PHE A 99 13.33 10.20 2.70
C PHE A 99 14.48 10.15 3.72
N LYS A 100 15.02 11.31 4.12
CA LYS A 100 16.09 11.38 5.12
C LYS A 100 15.66 10.80 6.46
N LYS A 101 14.43 11.07 6.93
CA LYS A 101 13.92 10.48 8.18
C LYS A 101 13.84 8.96 8.10
N MET A 102 13.36 8.43 6.98
CA MET A 102 13.26 6.99 6.75
C MET A 102 14.59 6.28 6.57
N SER A 103 15.62 6.96 6.06
CA SER A 103 16.96 6.39 5.91
C SER A 103 17.66 6.04 7.23
N ALA A 104 17.07 6.42 8.38
CA ALA A 104 17.46 5.93 9.70
C ALA A 104 17.15 4.42 9.90
N TYR A 105 16.33 3.84 9.03
CA TYR A 105 15.96 2.42 9.03
C TYR A 105 16.47 1.74 7.75
N PRO A 106 16.79 0.44 7.81
CA PRO A 106 17.33 -0.32 6.68
C PRO A 106 16.19 -0.78 5.75
N LEU A 107 15.47 0.17 5.16
CA LEU A 107 14.30 -0.10 4.34
C LEU A 107 14.71 -0.57 2.93
N ASN A 108 14.18 -1.71 2.49
CA ASN A 108 14.39 -2.23 1.14
C ASN A 108 13.31 -1.69 0.19
N LEU A 109 13.41 -0.41 -0.16
CA LEU A 109 12.54 0.21 -1.16
C LEU A 109 12.95 -0.20 -2.58
N PRO A 110 12.00 -0.29 -3.53
CA PRO A 110 12.34 -0.43 -4.94
C PRO A 110 13.08 0.80 -5.45
N ASP A 111 13.93 0.62 -6.47
CA ASP A 111 14.56 1.75 -7.14
C ASP A 111 13.53 2.65 -7.81
N GLY A 112 13.72 3.96 -7.70
CA GLY A 112 12.94 4.94 -8.47
C GLY A 112 11.49 5.10 -8.01
N VAL A 113 11.24 5.22 -6.71
CA VAL A 113 9.93 5.68 -6.21
C VAL A 113 9.61 7.05 -6.82
N LEU A 114 8.42 7.14 -7.41
CA LEU A 114 7.94 8.32 -8.12
C LEU A 114 6.85 9.01 -7.29
N ILE A 115 6.75 10.33 -7.44
CA ILE A 115 5.63 11.12 -6.90
C ILE A 115 4.96 11.82 -8.07
N ALA A 116 3.69 11.49 -8.31
CA ALA A 116 2.83 12.07 -9.34
C ALA A 116 1.89 13.12 -8.76
N LEU A 117 1.50 14.06 -9.63
CA LEU A 117 0.42 15.00 -9.38
C LEU A 117 -0.78 14.62 -10.26
N THR A 118 -1.98 14.58 -9.67
CA THR A 118 -3.23 14.40 -10.40
C THR A 118 -4.24 15.52 -10.13
N VAL A 119 -5.30 15.57 -10.94
CA VAL A 119 -6.45 16.45 -10.67
C VAL A 119 -7.16 16.00 -9.39
N GLY A 120 -7.30 14.67 -9.18
CA GLY A 120 -7.84 14.07 -7.95
C GLY A 120 -9.20 13.37 -8.13
N GLU A 121 -9.75 13.32 -9.34
CA GLU A 121 -11.00 12.60 -9.62
C GLU A 121 -10.74 11.11 -9.93
N ASP A 122 -9.49 10.66 -9.90
CA ASP A 122 -9.06 9.27 -10.03
C ASP A 122 -9.34 8.44 -8.77
N PHE A 123 -9.35 9.07 -7.59
CA PHE A 123 -9.60 8.39 -6.32
C PHE A 123 -10.18 9.32 -5.24
N GLY A 124 -11.12 10.19 -5.61
CA GLY A 124 -11.91 10.99 -4.66
C GLY A 124 -11.08 11.93 -3.77
N GLU A 125 -10.09 12.60 -4.36
CA GLU A 125 -9.14 13.51 -3.70
C GLU A 125 -8.27 12.89 -2.59
N ALA A 126 -8.23 11.56 -2.48
CA ALA A 126 -7.28 10.87 -1.61
C ALA A 126 -5.93 10.65 -2.31
N ALA A 127 -4.86 10.62 -1.53
CA ALA A 127 -3.61 10.05 -2.00
C ALA A 127 -3.71 8.52 -1.99
N TYR A 128 -2.86 7.90 -2.80
CA TYR A 128 -2.74 6.45 -2.87
C TYR A 128 -1.46 6.06 -3.60
N THR A 129 -1.15 4.77 -3.65
CA THR A 129 -0.06 4.25 -4.50
C THR A 129 -0.50 3.27 -5.58
N ARG A 130 0.23 3.29 -6.70
CA ARG A 130 0.14 2.30 -7.79
C ARG A 130 1.55 1.89 -8.20
N ALA A 131 1.84 0.60 -8.16
CA ALA A 131 3.22 0.10 -8.32
C ALA A 131 4.20 0.79 -7.33
N ASN A 132 5.19 1.53 -7.85
CA ASN A 132 6.14 2.36 -7.09
C ASN A 132 5.86 3.87 -7.22
N LEU A 133 4.65 4.25 -7.61
CA LEU A 133 4.18 5.63 -7.76
C LEU A 133 3.32 6.03 -6.57
N ILE A 134 3.70 7.10 -5.89
CA ILE A 134 2.86 7.85 -4.95
C ILE A 134 2.04 8.85 -5.77
N VAL A 135 0.72 8.82 -5.65
CA VAL A 135 -0.20 9.67 -6.40
C VAL A 135 -0.77 10.71 -5.46
N LEU A 136 -0.51 11.99 -5.74
CA LEU A 136 -1.01 13.10 -4.95
C LEU A 136 -2.00 13.94 -5.77
N PRO A 137 -3.26 14.09 -5.35
CA PRO A 137 -4.17 15.06 -5.94
C PRO A 137 -3.72 16.50 -5.64
N GLU A 138 -4.04 17.42 -6.54
CA GLU A 138 -3.63 18.82 -6.45
C GLU A 138 -4.10 19.50 -5.16
N THR A 139 -5.25 19.10 -4.63
CA THR A 139 -5.79 19.64 -3.37
C THR A 139 -4.84 19.39 -2.19
N LEU A 140 -4.22 18.20 -2.12
CA LEU A 140 -3.34 17.83 -1.01
C LEU A 140 -2.01 18.56 -1.03
N ILE A 141 -1.46 18.87 -2.22
CA ILE A 141 -0.20 19.61 -2.31
C ILE A 141 -0.34 21.06 -1.82
N ARG A 142 -1.55 21.58 -1.62
CA ARG A 142 -1.79 22.91 -1.02
C ARG A 142 -1.84 22.87 0.51
N GLY A 143 -1.85 21.69 1.12
CA GLY A 143 -1.86 21.51 2.56
C GLY A 143 -0.54 21.90 3.25
N PRO A 144 -0.49 21.93 4.60
CA PRO A 144 0.72 22.24 5.35
C PRO A 144 1.87 21.24 5.12
N ASP A 145 3.12 21.71 5.23
CA ASP A 145 4.32 20.87 5.07
C ASP A 145 4.30 19.63 6.00
N ALA A 146 3.84 19.79 7.25
CA ALA A 146 3.73 18.67 8.20
C ALA A 146 2.71 17.61 7.76
N ALA A 147 1.62 18.01 7.08
CA ALA A 147 0.63 17.05 6.57
C ALA A 147 1.20 16.29 5.37
N LEU A 148 1.87 16.98 4.46
CA LEU A 148 2.53 16.35 3.31
C LEU A 148 3.68 15.42 3.72
N ASP A 149 4.46 15.78 4.74
CA ASP A 149 5.49 14.92 5.28
C ASP A 149 4.91 13.59 5.79
N ARG A 150 3.85 13.65 6.60
CA ARG A 150 3.13 12.46 7.08
C ARG A 150 2.62 11.63 5.91
N LEU A 151 2.00 12.29 4.94
CA LEU A 151 1.43 11.64 3.76
C LEU A 151 2.51 10.91 2.95
N LEU A 152 3.63 11.57 2.64
CA LEU A 152 4.71 10.94 1.88
C LEU A 152 5.31 9.72 2.60
N ILE A 153 5.44 9.78 3.93
CA ILE A 153 5.89 8.63 4.74
C ILE A 153 4.85 7.50 4.72
N HIS A 154 3.56 7.85 4.84
CA HIS A 154 2.43 6.91 4.77
C HIS A 154 2.40 6.19 3.42
N GLU A 155 2.37 6.92 2.31
CA GLU A 155 2.33 6.32 0.97
C GLU A 155 3.58 5.49 0.65
N THR A 156 4.74 5.90 1.17
CA THR A 156 5.96 5.09 1.03
C THR A 156 5.87 3.76 1.76
N PHE A 157 5.12 3.67 2.86
CA PHE A 157 4.89 2.42 3.56
C PHE A 157 4.21 1.40 2.65
N HIS A 158 3.18 1.81 1.90
CA HIS A 158 2.49 0.92 0.95
C HIS A 158 3.43 0.38 -0.13
N ILE A 159 4.32 1.21 -0.64
CA ILE A 159 5.35 0.75 -1.59
C ILE A 159 6.33 -0.20 -0.89
N LEU A 160 6.77 0.10 0.32
CA LEU A 160 7.67 -0.77 1.08
C LEU A 160 7.08 -2.16 1.29
N THR A 161 5.85 -2.24 1.80
CA THR A 161 5.19 -3.52 2.12
C THR A 161 4.83 -4.31 0.86
N ARG A 162 4.40 -3.64 -0.22
CA ARG A 162 4.09 -4.27 -1.52
C ARG A 162 5.30 -4.99 -2.11
N TYR A 163 6.49 -4.40 -2.01
CA TYR A 163 7.73 -5.00 -2.53
C TYR A 163 8.41 -5.95 -1.53
N ASN A 164 7.89 -6.08 -0.30
CA ASN A 164 8.45 -6.92 0.75
C ASN A 164 7.33 -7.69 1.48
N PRO A 165 6.69 -8.69 0.85
CA PRO A 165 5.54 -9.39 1.43
C PRO A 165 5.86 -10.11 2.75
N ALA A 166 7.08 -10.63 2.91
CA ALA A 166 7.52 -11.22 4.17
C ALA A 166 7.66 -10.18 5.30
N LEU A 167 8.04 -8.94 4.98
CA LEU A 167 8.05 -7.84 5.94
C LEU A 167 6.62 -7.45 6.30
N ARG A 168 5.75 -7.27 5.30
CA ARG A 168 4.32 -6.97 5.48
C ARG A 168 3.64 -7.96 6.44
N GLU A 169 3.83 -9.26 6.21
CA GLU A 169 3.27 -10.30 7.08
C GLU A 169 3.74 -10.16 8.54
N ARG A 170 5.05 -9.93 8.77
CA ARG A 170 5.58 -9.77 10.13
C ARG A 170 5.08 -8.50 10.80
N LEU A 171 4.91 -7.42 10.05
CA LEU A 171 4.31 -6.19 10.54
C LEU A 171 2.84 -6.42 10.93
N PHE A 172 2.04 -7.07 10.08
CA PHE A 172 0.62 -7.33 10.34
C PHE A 172 0.42 -8.25 11.56
N ARG A 173 1.34 -9.18 11.81
CA ARG A 173 1.31 -10.02 13.02
C ARG A 173 1.40 -9.23 14.32
N ILE A 174 2.06 -8.06 14.35
CA ILE A 174 2.17 -7.19 15.54
C ILE A 174 0.79 -6.79 16.07
N ILE A 175 -0.15 -6.58 15.15
CA ILE A 175 -1.54 -6.17 15.42
C ILE A 175 -2.53 -7.34 15.32
N GLY A 176 -2.02 -8.58 15.32
CA GLY A 176 -2.81 -9.80 15.46
C GLY A 176 -3.44 -10.33 14.17
N PHE A 177 -3.04 -9.80 13.01
CA PHE A 177 -3.44 -10.30 11.71
C PHE A 177 -2.53 -11.43 11.22
N TYR A 178 -3.08 -12.33 10.41
CA TYR A 178 -2.36 -13.44 9.80
C TYR A 178 -2.90 -13.73 8.38
N PRO A 179 -2.06 -14.30 7.48
CA PRO A 179 -2.50 -14.61 6.13
C PRO A 179 -3.63 -15.64 6.11
N CYS A 180 -4.60 -15.43 5.22
CA CYS A 180 -5.65 -16.38 4.88
C CYS A 180 -5.99 -16.26 3.39
N GLN A 181 -6.81 -17.15 2.84
CA GLN A 181 -7.29 -16.98 1.47
C GLN A 181 -8.35 -15.89 1.41
N GLU A 182 -8.37 -15.13 0.32
CA GLU A 182 -9.46 -14.20 0.04
C GLU A 182 -10.79 -14.97 -0.09
N PRO A 183 -11.84 -14.57 0.64
CA PRO A 183 -13.13 -15.26 0.60
C PRO A 183 -13.89 -14.90 -0.68
N GLY A 184 -14.58 -15.87 -1.26
CA GLY A 184 -15.60 -15.58 -2.27
C GLY A 184 -16.78 -14.83 -1.63
N LEU A 185 -17.01 -13.58 -2.05
CA LEU A 185 -18.13 -12.76 -1.57
C LEU A 185 -19.43 -13.10 -2.34
N PRO A 186 -20.61 -12.98 -1.69
CA PRO A 186 -21.88 -13.12 -2.41
C PRO A 186 -22.01 -12.00 -3.46
N PRO A 187 -22.61 -12.25 -4.64
CA PRO A 187 -22.57 -11.31 -5.77
C PRO A 187 -23.05 -9.89 -5.45
N GLY A 188 -24.07 -9.74 -4.59
CA GLY A 188 -24.58 -8.41 -4.21
C GLY A 188 -23.60 -7.61 -3.35
N LEU A 189 -22.81 -8.28 -2.49
CA LEU A 189 -21.78 -7.64 -1.68
C LEU A 189 -20.52 -7.36 -2.53
N ASP A 190 -20.11 -8.33 -3.35
CA ASP A 190 -18.95 -8.16 -4.25
C ASP A 190 -19.16 -7.00 -5.23
N ALA A 191 -20.39 -6.85 -5.76
CA ALA A 191 -20.75 -5.75 -6.64
C ALA A 191 -20.62 -4.36 -5.98
N LEU A 192 -20.71 -4.30 -4.65
CA LEU A 192 -20.63 -3.08 -3.83
C LEU A 192 -19.31 -2.95 -3.06
N ARG A 193 -18.36 -3.88 -3.24
CA ARG A 193 -17.05 -3.82 -2.59
C ARG A 193 -16.32 -2.53 -3.00
N LEU A 194 -15.64 -1.92 -2.05
CA LEU A 194 -14.76 -0.78 -2.29
C LEU A 194 -13.31 -1.27 -2.23
N THR A 195 -12.58 -1.08 -3.31
CA THR A 195 -11.20 -1.56 -3.43
C THR A 195 -10.23 -0.45 -3.07
N ASN A 196 -9.37 -0.69 -2.08
CA ASN A 196 -8.27 0.22 -1.76
C ASN A 196 -7.07 -0.07 -2.69
N PRO A 197 -6.58 0.90 -3.49
CA PRO A 197 -5.38 0.71 -4.33
C PRO A 197 -4.13 0.33 -3.55
N ASP A 198 -4.04 0.71 -2.27
CA ASP A 198 -2.90 0.40 -1.40
C ASP A 198 -2.97 -1.01 -0.80
N ASP A 199 -4.18 -1.56 -0.71
CA ASP A 199 -4.48 -2.84 -0.06
C ASP A 199 -5.69 -3.53 -0.71
N TYR A 200 -5.55 -3.95 -1.97
CA TYR A 200 -6.67 -4.43 -2.77
C TYR A 200 -7.04 -5.91 -2.55
N ASP A 201 -6.22 -6.67 -1.82
CA ASP A 201 -6.46 -8.09 -1.53
C ASP A 201 -7.06 -8.25 -0.12
N ASN A 202 -8.21 -8.91 -0.01
CA ASN A 202 -8.82 -9.21 1.29
C ASN A 202 -8.30 -10.56 1.87
N ASP A 203 -6.97 -10.68 2.05
CA ASP A 203 -6.26 -11.94 2.34
C ASP A 203 -5.60 -12.00 3.73
N TYR A 204 -5.99 -11.11 4.65
CA TYR A 204 -5.56 -11.15 6.06
C TYR A 204 -6.75 -11.28 7.01
N CYS A 205 -6.62 -12.24 7.92
CA CYS A 205 -7.61 -12.57 8.92
C CYS A 205 -7.15 -12.13 10.31
N ILE A 206 -8.11 -11.90 11.20
CA ILE A 206 -7.88 -11.66 12.62
C ILE A 206 -8.82 -12.53 13.46
N GLU A 207 -8.31 -13.12 14.53
CA GLU A 207 -9.13 -13.85 15.50
C GLU A 207 -9.68 -12.91 16.56
N LEU A 208 -11.00 -12.91 16.77
CA LEU A 208 -11.71 -12.07 17.73
C LEU A 208 -12.82 -12.87 18.40
N ALA A 209 -13.32 -12.39 19.54
CA ALA A 209 -14.54 -12.94 20.14
C ALA A 209 -15.74 -12.10 19.71
N TYR A 210 -16.82 -12.76 19.29
CA TYR A 210 -18.11 -12.15 18.98
C TYR A 210 -19.20 -12.89 19.75
N ARG A 211 -19.94 -12.17 20.61
CA ARG A 211 -20.95 -12.76 21.52
C ARG A 211 -20.38 -13.90 22.37
N ASP A 212 -19.18 -13.68 22.91
CA ASP A 212 -18.40 -14.64 23.73
C ASP A 212 -17.85 -15.88 22.99
N ASP A 213 -18.15 -16.03 21.70
CA ASP A 213 -17.61 -17.12 20.87
C ASP A 213 -16.39 -16.67 20.06
N PRO A 214 -15.32 -17.48 19.96
CA PRO A 214 -14.19 -17.18 19.09
C PRO A 214 -14.60 -17.27 17.62
N GLY A 215 -14.12 -16.32 16.83
CA GLY A 215 -14.36 -16.23 15.40
C GLY A 215 -13.17 -15.65 14.65
N GLN A 216 -13.16 -15.85 13.34
CA GLN A 216 -12.16 -15.34 12.41
C GLN A 216 -12.82 -14.29 11.54
N PHE A 217 -12.12 -13.18 11.32
CA PHE A 217 -12.69 -12.02 10.66
C PHE A 217 -11.74 -11.46 9.61
N ILE A 218 -12.29 -10.95 8.51
CA ILE A 218 -11.56 -10.22 7.47
C ILE A 218 -12.09 -8.78 7.42
N PRO A 219 -11.21 -7.76 7.47
CA PRO A 219 -11.60 -6.37 7.22
C PRO A 219 -12.18 -6.24 5.82
N LEU A 220 -13.36 -5.65 5.71
CA LEU A 220 -14.03 -5.42 4.44
C LEU A 220 -14.57 -4.00 4.39
N VAL A 221 -14.31 -3.35 3.26
CA VAL A 221 -14.85 -2.03 2.93
C VAL A 221 -15.81 -2.18 1.76
N TYR A 222 -17.01 -1.61 1.90
CA TYR A 222 -18.07 -1.74 0.90
C TYR A 222 -19.03 -0.55 0.97
N ALA A 223 -19.80 -0.35 -0.10
CA ALA A 223 -20.85 0.65 -0.15
C ALA A 223 -22.16 0.09 0.43
N LYS A 224 -22.83 0.87 1.29
CA LYS A 224 -24.17 0.51 1.82
C LYS A 224 -25.32 0.70 0.83
N ARG A 225 -25.04 1.26 -0.35
CA ARG A 225 -26.03 1.65 -1.36
C ARG A 225 -25.40 1.73 -2.75
N PRO A 226 -26.19 1.63 -3.82
CA PRO A 226 -25.73 1.92 -5.17
C PRO A 226 -25.16 3.33 -5.31
N TYR A 227 -24.32 3.53 -6.32
CA TYR A 227 -23.74 4.83 -6.64
C TYR A 227 -24.84 5.83 -7.03
N ASP A 228 -24.65 7.10 -6.63
CA ASP A 228 -25.56 8.21 -6.88
C ASP A 228 -24.77 9.46 -7.31
N PRO A 229 -24.80 9.85 -8.60
CA PRO A 229 -24.05 11.00 -9.09
C PRO A 229 -24.33 12.30 -8.33
N ALA A 230 -25.51 12.45 -7.72
CA ALA A 230 -25.85 13.65 -6.96
C ALA A 230 -25.07 13.78 -5.64
N ARG A 231 -24.43 12.70 -5.17
CA ARG A 231 -23.54 12.72 -3.99
C ARG A 231 -22.07 12.96 -4.35
N GLY A 232 -21.72 12.96 -5.65
CA GLY A 232 -20.34 13.11 -6.11
C GLY A 232 -19.53 11.81 -6.02
N THR A 233 -18.21 11.95 -6.24
CA THR A 233 -17.24 10.85 -6.40
C THR A 233 -16.41 10.56 -5.14
N GLY A 234 -16.76 11.16 -4.00
CA GLY A 234 -16.04 10.96 -2.74
C GLY A 234 -16.20 9.53 -2.21
N VAL A 235 -15.10 8.76 -2.17
CA VAL A 235 -15.08 7.39 -1.62
C VAL A 235 -15.67 7.34 -0.20
N PHE A 236 -15.28 8.31 0.64
CA PHE A 236 -15.70 8.36 2.05
C PHE A 236 -17.20 8.59 2.26
N ASP A 237 -17.93 9.10 1.26
CA ASP A 237 -19.38 9.31 1.35
C ASP A 237 -20.18 8.00 1.31
N TYR A 238 -19.60 6.97 0.70
CA TYR A 238 -20.21 5.65 0.53
C TYR A 238 -19.65 4.60 1.48
N LEU A 239 -18.41 4.81 1.93
CA LEU A 239 -17.61 3.86 2.67
C LEU A 239 -18.33 3.35 3.93
N VAL A 240 -18.45 2.03 4.01
CA VAL A 240 -18.75 1.30 5.24
C VAL A 240 -17.61 0.32 5.50
N PHE A 241 -17.13 0.33 6.74
CA PHE A 241 -16.16 -0.62 7.22
C PHE A 241 -16.81 -1.63 8.16
N GLY A 242 -16.53 -2.92 7.94
CA GLY A 242 -16.94 -4.00 8.82
C GLY A 242 -15.95 -5.16 8.78
N LEU A 243 -16.12 -6.09 9.70
CA LEU A 243 -15.33 -7.29 9.83
C LEU A 243 -16.20 -8.49 9.42
N LEU A 244 -15.94 -9.04 8.24
CA LEU A 244 -16.64 -10.20 7.69
C LEU A 244 -16.23 -11.45 8.47
N MET A 245 -17.17 -12.11 9.12
CA MET A 245 -16.93 -13.36 9.81
C MET A 245 -16.74 -14.49 8.80
N VAL A 246 -15.68 -15.28 8.99
CA VAL A 246 -15.30 -16.37 8.10
C VAL A 246 -15.01 -17.64 8.89
N THR A 247 -15.04 -18.78 8.20
CA THR A 247 -14.42 -20.03 8.66
C THR A 247 -13.25 -20.36 7.74
N ILE A 248 -12.18 -20.88 8.34
CA ILE A 248 -11.03 -21.43 7.60
C ILE A 248 -11.04 -22.96 7.77
N ARG A 249 -11.14 -23.71 6.67
CA ARG A 249 -11.06 -25.18 6.64
C ARG A 249 -10.19 -25.64 5.49
N ASP A 250 -9.19 -26.48 5.75
CA ASP A 250 -8.25 -26.98 4.75
C ASP A 250 -7.60 -25.86 3.89
N GLY A 251 -7.36 -24.70 4.52
CA GLY A 251 -6.83 -23.50 3.86
C GLY A 251 -7.87 -22.66 3.11
N GLN A 252 -9.09 -23.15 2.91
CA GLN A 252 -10.18 -22.42 2.29
C GLN A 252 -10.86 -21.49 3.29
N THR A 253 -10.90 -20.20 2.98
CA THR A 253 -11.69 -19.20 3.68
C THR A 253 -13.10 -19.15 3.09
N THR A 254 -14.14 -19.17 3.93
CA THR A 254 -15.54 -19.06 3.48
C THR A 254 -16.32 -18.14 4.41
N PRO A 255 -17.13 -17.19 3.89
CA PRO A 255 -17.99 -16.35 4.72
C PRO A 255 -19.00 -17.17 5.54
N ILE A 256 -19.26 -16.71 6.77
CA ILE A 256 -20.35 -17.20 7.61
C ILE A 256 -21.61 -16.39 7.31
N TYR A 257 -22.76 -17.06 7.28
CA TYR A 257 -24.06 -16.46 6.93
C TYR A 257 -25.06 -16.57 8.09
N ASP A 258 -25.86 -15.53 8.29
CA ASP A 258 -27.11 -15.56 9.05
C ASP A 258 -28.28 -15.57 8.05
N GLY A 259 -28.85 -16.74 7.83
CA GLY A 259 -29.79 -16.97 6.73
C GLY A 259 -29.12 -16.81 5.35
N ARG A 260 -29.42 -15.72 4.64
CA ARG A 260 -28.85 -15.41 3.31
C ARG A 260 -27.82 -14.28 3.32
N GLU A 261 -27.69 -13.58 4.44
CA GLU A 261 -26.81 -12.43 4.56
C GLU A 261 -25.48 -12.85 5.20
N PRO A 262 -24.33 -12.41 4.67
CA PRO A 262 -23.05 -12.64 5.31
C PRO A 262 -22.99 -11.89 6.65
N VAL A 263 -22.37 -12.50 7.65
CA VAL A 263 -22.19 -11.90 8.97
C VAL A 263 -21.04 -10.90 8.89
N ILE A 264 -21.36 -9.60 8.82
CA ILE A 264 -20.40 -8.50 8.86
C ILE A 264 -20.64 -7.72 10.16
N VAL A 265 -19.62 -7.67 11.01
CA VAL A 265 -19.73 -7.07 12.35
C VAL A 265 -18.97 -5.75 12.39
N PRO A 266 -19.57 -4.64 12.85
CA PRO A 266 -18.85 -3.38 12.97
C PRO A 266 -17.82 -3.44 14.13
N PRO A 267 -16.70 -2.69 14.04
CA PRO A 267 -15.63 -2.77 15.04
C PRO A 267 -16.04 -2.47 16.50
N ASN A 268 -17.05 -1.64 16.70
CA ASN A 268 -17.58 -1.29 18.03
C ASN A 268 -18.27 -2.48 18.72
N GLU A 269 -18.71 -3.49 17.98
CA GLU A 269 -19.25 -4.75 18.52
C GLU A 269 -18.16 -5.81 18.75
N LEU A 270 -16.91 -5.50 18.39
CA LEU A 270 -15.73 -6.36 18.54
C LEU A 270 -14.68 -5.67 19.43
N PRO A 271 -14.89 -5.54 20.75
CA PRO A 271 -13.96 -4.83 21.63
C PRO A 271 -12.56 -5.46 21.68
N GLY A 272 -12.44 -6.74 21.30
CA GLY A 272 -11.14 -7.40 21.12
C GLY A 272 -10.30 -6.81 19.98
N TYR A 273 -10.93 -6.16 18.99
CA TYR A 273 -10.26 -5.58 17.83
C TYR A 273 -9.28 -4.49 18.26
N TYR A 274 -9.78 -3.45 18.94
CA TYR A 274 -8.97 -2.36 19.48
C TYR A 274 -7.91 -2.82 20.49
N LYS A 275 -8.14 -3.91 21.22
CA LYS A 275 -7.11 -4.50 22.10
C LYS A 275 -5.92 -5.04 21.31
N LYS A 276 -6.16 -5.63 20.13
CA LYS A 276 -5.11 -6.18 19.25
C LYS A 276 -4.41 -5.08 18.45
N ILE A 277 -5.18 -4.23 17.78
CA ILE A 277 -4.64 -3.19 16.88
C ILE A 277 -4.13 -1.94 17.62
N GLY A 278 -4.44 -1.83 18.91
CA GLY A 278 -4.07 -0.68 19.73
C GLY A 278 -4.95 0.55 19.49
N PHE A 279 -4.45 1.70 19.95
CA PHE A 279 -5.17 2.98 19.99
C PHE A 279 -4.34 4.13 19.39
N ASN A 280 -3.42 3.82 18.47
CA ASN A 280 -2.52 4.81 17.87
C ASN A 280 -3.17 5.58 16.72
N THR A 281 -4.18 5.01 16.07
CA THR A 281 -4.93 5.62 14.98
C THR A 281 -6.39 5.20 15.04
N ASP A 282 -7.28 6.03 14.48
CA ASP A 282 -8.68 5.71 14.21
C ASP A 282 -8.89 5.24 12.75
N TYR A 283 -7.85 5.29 11.91
CA TYR A 283 -7.88 4.79 10.54
C TYR A 283 -7.60 3.28 10.53
N ILE A 284 -8.67 2.51 10.72
CA ILE A 284 -8.61 1.09 11.10
C ILE A 284 -9.15 0.13 10.04
N ILE A 285 -9.34 0.61 8.80
CA ILE A 285 -10.10 -0.07 7.75
C ILE A 285 -9.38 -1.29 7.16
N SER A 286 -8.06 -1.39 7.34
CA SER A 286 -7.26 -2.56 6.97
C SER A 286 -5.97 -2.64 7.80
N PRO A 287 -5.29 -3.81 7.87
CA PRO A 287 -3.99 -3.91 8.54
C PRO A 287 -2.90 -3.08 7.86
N GLU A 288 -2.96 -2.90 6.54
CA GLU A 288 -2.04 -2.04 5.79
C GLU A 288 -2.13 -0.60 6.29
N GLU A 289 -3.35 -0.06 6.39
CA GLU A 289 -3.59 1.32 6.84
C GLU A 289 -3.22 1.55 8.30
N ILE A 290 -3.56 0.59 9.18
CA ILE A 290 -3.19 0.65 10.59
C ILE A 290 -1.66 0.71 10.72
N MET A 291 -0.94 -0.11 9.94
CA MET A 291 0.52 -0.16 10.03
C MET A 291 1.19 1.03 9.34
N ALA A 292 0.62 1.57 8.27
CA ALA A 292 1.08 2.81 7.64
C ALA A 292 1.03 3.99 8.64
N GLU A 293 -0.08 4.14 9.37
CA GLU A 293 -0.20 5.18 10.40
C GLU A 293 0.81 4.98 11.55
N ASN A 294 0.99 3.73 12.01
CA ASN A 294 2.02 3.45 13.02
C ASN A 294 3.44 3.71 12.50
N PHE A 295 3.69 3.50 11.21
CA PHE A 295 4.97 3.78 10.58
C PHE A 295 5.25 5.28 10.56
N VAL A 296 4.28 6.11 10.20
CA VAL A 296 4.40 7.58 10.30
C VAL A 296 4.77 8.00 11.72
N LEU A 297 4.08 7.48 12.73
CA LEU A 297 4.35 7.78 14.14
C LEU A 297 5.77 7.37 14.55
N LEU A 298 6.26 6.22 14.08
CA LEU A 298 7.63 5.75 14.32
C LEU A 298 8.66 6.67 13.67
N ILE A 299 8.50 7.00 12.38
CA ILE A 299 9.46 7.80 11.61
C ILE A 299 9.56 9.22 12.15
N ASN A 300 8.43 9.82 12.54
CA ASN A 300 8.38 11.16 13.09
C ASN A 300 8.62 11.22 14.62
N ASN A 301 8.82 10.07 15.27
CA ASN A 301 9.04 9.95 16.71
C ASN A 301 7.94 10.67 17.53
N GLU A 302 6.70 10.43 17.13
CA GLU A 302 5.52 11.05 17.74
C GLU A 302 5.10 10.29 19.02
N PRO A 303 4.47 10.97 20.00
CA PRO A 303 3.94 10.32 21.17
C PRO A 303 2.75 9.41 20.80
N VAL A 304 2.71 8.21 21.37
CA VAL A 304 1.71 7.18 21.03
C VAL A 304 0.99 6.62 22.25
N ARG A 305 -0.23 6.14 22.06
CA ARG A 305 -1.06 5.54 23.12
C ARG A 305 -0.75 4.07 23.36
N THR A 306 -0.20 3.38 22.36
CA THR A 306 0.17 1.97 22.38
C THR A 306 1.64 1.81 21.98
N PRO A 307 2.60 2.09 22.90
CA PRO A 307 4.03 2.06 22.60
C PRO A 307 4.57 0.71 22.13
N ARG A 308 3.93 -0.40 22.53
CA ARG A 308 4.28 -1.77 22.12
C ARG A 308 4.39 -1.89 20.60
N ILE A 309 3.41 -1.35 19.86
CA ILE A 309 3.34 -1.50 18.39
C ILE A 309 4.53 -0.81 17.73
N ILE A 310 4.86 0.40 18.17
CA ILE A 310 6.02 1.16 17.66
C ILE A 310 7.33 0.43 17.96
N MET A 311 7.45 -0.15 19.17
CA MET A 311 8.64 -0.91 19.58
C MET A 311 8.82 -2.19 18.75
N GLU A 312 7.76 -2.98 18.59
CA GLU A 312 7.80 -4.21 17.79
C GLU A 312 8.03 -3.91 16.30
N MET A 313 7.39 -2.88 15.75
CA MET A 313 7.60 -2.43 14.38
C MET A 313 9.08 -2.05 14.17
N LYS A 314 9.65 -1.26 15.08
CA LYS A 314 11.06 -0.88 15.03
C LYS A 314 11.97 -2.10 15.02
N ASN A 315 11.70 -3.11 15.85
CA ASN A 315 12.49 -4.35 15.88
C ASN A 315 12.39 -5.09 14.53
N VAL A 316 11.16 -5.27 14.01
CA VAL A 316 10.94 -5.92 12.71
C VAL A 316 11.68 -5.22 11.57
N LEU A 317 11.67 -3.88 11.54
CA LEU A 317 12.37 -3.09 10.53
C LEU A 317 13.90 -3.17 10.66
N LEU A 318 14.43 -3.28 11.88
CA LEU A 318 15.87 -3.44 12.12
C LEU A 318 16.36 -4.87 11.84
N ASP A 319 15.51 -5.88 12.08
CA ASP A 319 15.85 -7.29 11.88
C ASP A 319 15.96 -7.67 10.39
N GLU A 320 15.18 -7.04 9.49
CA GLU A 320 15.32 -7.22 8.02
C GLU A 320 16.77 -7.04 7.55
N TYR A 321 17.50 -6.12 8.16
CA TYR A 321 18.91 -5.87 7.84
C TYR A 321 19.82 -7.07 8.12
N THR A 322 19.46 -7.91 9.10
CA THR A 322 20.27 -9.05 9.52
C THR A 322 20.00 -10.29 8.68
N ALA A 323 18.80 -10.44 8.13
CA ALA A 323 18.42 -11.56 7.26
C ALA A 323 18.95 -11.42 5.83
N GLY A 324 19.28 -10.20 5.39
CA GLY A 324 19.84 -9.91 4.06
C GLY A 324 21.37 -9.94 3.96
N ARG A 325 22.09 -10.52 4.94
CA ARG A 325 23.56 -10.70 4.92
C ARG A 325 23.98 -12.15 4.74
#